data_AF-A0A9X5X5M1-F1
#
_entry.id   AF-A0A9X5X5M1-F1
#
_cell.length_a   1.000
_cell.length_b   1.000
_cell.length_c   1.000
_cell.angle_alpha   90.00
_cell.angle_beta   90.00
_cell.angle_gamma   90.00
#
_symmetry.space_group_name_H-M   'P 1'
#
loop_
_entity.id
_entity.type
_entity.pdbx_description
1 polymer ?
#
loop_
_entity_poly.entity_id
_entity_poly.type
_entity_poly.pdbx_seq_one_letter_code
_entity_poly.pdbx_strand_id
1 'polypeptide(L)'
;EIEEAIRLVLATAPGERPMRPEFGCAIHDLVFAPVNEATAGRIQHEVYTTLDRWEPRIEVNDVEVTAGPDQGVLFIDVRYSIRGTNNPRSLVFPFYVIPSH
;
A
#
# COMPACT_ATOMS: atom_id res chain seq x y z
N GLU A 1 9.97 9.95 9.57
CA GLU A 1 8.87 9.69 10.54
C GLU A 1 7.59 9.15 9.89
N ILE A 2 6.63 9.95 9.41
CA ILE A 2 5.33 9.43 8.88
C ILE A 2 5.50 8.59 7.61
N GLU A 3 6.26 9.08 6.63
CA GLU A 3 6.51 8.34 5.39
C GLU A 3 7.21 6.99 5.64
N GLU A 4 8.11 6.94 6.60
CA GLU A 4 8.79 5.70 7.00
C GLU A 4 7.82 4.74 7.69
N ALA A 5 6.90 5.24 8.52
CA ALA A 5 5.86 4.42 9.12
C ALA A 5 4.92 3.83 8.06
N ILE A 6 4.48 4.63 7.08
CA ILE A 6 3.69 4.16 5.94
C ILE A 6 4.45 3.08 5.16
N ARG A 7 5.71 3.34 4.79
CA ARG A 7 6.54 2.34 4.09
C ARG A 7 6.69 1.06 4.90
N LEU A 8 6.91 1.16 6.20
CA LEU A 8 7.06 0.00 7.08
C LEU A 8 5.79 -0.85 7.13
N VAL A 9 4.62 -0.23 7.23
CA VAL A 9 3.33 -0.92 7.25
C VAL A 9 3.07 -1.63 5.93
N LEU A 10 3.30 -0.96 4.79
CA LEU A 10 3.09 -1.54 3.46
C LEU A 10 4.11 -2.64 3.14
N ALA A 11 5.34 -2.52 3.63
CA ALA A 11 6.39 -3.51 3.43
C ALA A 11 6.28 -4.74 4.34
N THR A 12 5.42 -4.73 5.36
CA THR A 12 5.26 -5.87 6.28
C THR A 12 4.02 -6.67 5.89
N ALA A 13 4.15 -7.99 5.77
CA ALA A 13 3.01 -8.88 5.59
C ALA A 13 2.37 -9.23 6.95
N PRO A 14 1.03 -9.32 7.04
CA PRO A 14 0.35 -9.80 8.25
C PRO A 14 0.94 -11.15 8.70
N GLY A 15 1.25 -11.27 9.99
CA GLY A 15 1.86 -12.47 10.58
C GLY A 15 3.39 -12.47 10.65
N GLU A 16 4.09 -11.58 9.93
CA GLU A 16 5.57 -11.50 9.99
C GLU A 16 6.10 -11.08 11.36
N ARG A 17 5.29 -10.38 12.16
CA ARG A 17 5.63 -9.96 13.51
C ARG A 17 4.93 -10.86 14.53
N PRO A 18 5.63 -11.78 15.22
CA PRO A 18 5.01 -12.72 16.17
C PRO A 18 4.22 -12.03 17.29
N MET A 19 4.71 -10.87 17.73
CA MET A 19 4.08 -10.08 18.80
C MET A 19 2.96 -9.16 18.29
N ARG A 20 2.75 -9.05 16.97
CA ARG A 20 1.73 -8.22 16.31
C ARG A 20 1.26 -8.88 15.00
N PRO A 21 0.53 -10.00 15.06
CA PRO A 21 0.17 -10.77 13.87
C PRO A 21 -0.75 -10.00 12.91
N GLU A 22 -1.56 -9.05 13.39
CA GLU A 22 -2.42 -8.23 12.53
C GLU A 22 -1.70 -7.06 11.86
N PHE A 23 -0.45 -6.77 12.25
CA PHE A 23 0.31 -5.65 11.70
C PHE A 23 0.88 -6.00 10.34
N GLY A 24 0.57 -5.16 9.35
CA GLY A 24 1.01 -5.31 7.97
C GLY A 24 -0.09 -4.99 6.98
N CYS A 25 0.22 -5.13 5.70
CA CYS A 25 -0.69 -4.92 4.59
C CYS A 25 -0.87 -6.22 3.80
N ALA A 26 -2.11 -6.65 3.54
CA ALA A 26 -2.38 -7.91 2.83
C ALA A 26 -2.08 -7.86 1.32
N ILE A 27 -1.47 -6.78 0.81
CA ILE A 27 -1.04 -6.69 -0.59
C ILE A 27 -0.05 -7.79 -0.97
N HIS A 28 0.71 -8.32 -0.01
CA HIS A 28 1.68 -9.41 -0.23
C HIS A 28 1.01 -10.72 -0.67
N ASP A 29 -0.26 -10.93 -0.33
CA ASP A 29 -1.04 -12.08 -0.81
C ASP A 29 -1.39 -11.97 -2.31
N LEU A 30 -1.19 -10.78 -2.90
CA LEU A 30 -1.51 -10.46 -4.29
C LEU A 30 -0.26 -10.50 -5.20
N VAL A 31 0.91 -10.89 -4.70
CA VAL A 31 2.16 -11.01 -5.50
C VAL A 31 1.99 -11.91 -6.73
N PHE A 32 1.15 -12.94 -6.63
CA PHE A 32 0.87 -13.90 -7.72
C PHE A 32 -0.42 -13.60 -8.48
N ALA A 33 -1.14 -12.53 -8.12
CA ALA A 33 -2.38 -12.17 -8.80
C ALA A 33 -2.08 -11.59 -10.19
N PRO A 34 -2.97 -11.81 -11.18
CA PRO A 34 -2.79 -11.24 -12.51
C PRO A 34 -2.83 -9.70 -12.46
N VAL A 35 -1.99 -9.04 -13.25
CA VAL A 35 -1.97 -7.58 -13.38
C VAL A 35 -3.18 -7.13 -14.19
N ASN A 36 -4.27 -6.83 -13.50
CA ASN A 36 -5.52 -6.31 -14.09
C ASN A 36 -6.19 -5.31 -13.13
N GLU A 37 -7.24 -4.65 -13.61
CA GLU A 37 -7.99 -3.65 -12.83
C GLU A 37 -8.60 -4.23 -11.54
N ALA A 38 -9.00 -5.51 -11.55
CA ALA A 38 -9.56 -6.15 -10.35
C ALA A 38 -8.51 -6.30 -9.24
N THR A 39 -7.30 -6.74 -9.59
CA THR A 39 -6.16 -6.82 -8.66
C THR A 39 -5.76 -5.43 -8.19
N ALA A 40 -5.71 -4.45 -9.10
CA ALA A 40 -5.42 -3.06 -8.75
C ALA A 40 -6.43 -2.51 -7.74
N GLY A 41 -7.74 -2.70 -7.96
CA GLY A 41 -8.79 -2.30 -7.04
C GLY A 41 -8.70 -2.97 -5.67
N ARG A 42 -8.31 -4.24 -5.62
CA ARG A 42 -8.04 -4.95 -4.36
C ARG A 42 -6.84 -4.35 -3.61
N ILE A 43 -5.74 -4.08 -4.31
CA ILE A 43 -4.55 -3.43 -3.73
C ILE A 43 -4.94 -2.05 -3.17
N GLN A 44 -5.66 -1.23 -3.94
CA GLN A 44 -6.14 0.08 -3.50
C GLN A 44 -6.92 -0.02 -2.19
N HIS A 45 -7.88 -0.96 -2.11
CA HIS A 45 -8.70 -1.16 -0.93
C HIS A 45 -7.90 -1.62 0.30
N GLU A 46 -6.98 -2.57 0.10
CA GLU A 46 -6.13 -3.08 1.18
C GLU A 46 -5.19 -2.01 1.72
N VAL A 47 -4.55 -1.24 0.84
CA VAL A 47 -3.67 -0.12 1.22
C VAL A 47 -4.47 0.92 2.00
N TYR A 48 -5.63 1.35 1.50
CA TYR A 48 -6.47 2.32 2.18
C TYR A 48 -6.85 1.84 3.59
N THR A 49 -7.41 0.64 3.71
CA THR A 49 -7.87 0.07 4.98
C THR A 49 -6.72 -0.12 5.98
N THR A 50 -5.56 -0.55 5.47
CA THR A 50 -4.36 -0.75 6.29
C THR A 50 -3.85 0.57 6.85
N LEU A 51 -3.76 1.62 6.02
CA LEU A 51 -3.25 2.93 6.45
C LEU A 51 -4.21 3.64 7.40
N ASP A 52 -5.52 3.55 7.15
CA ASP A 52 -6.53 4.08 8.07
C ASP A 52 -6.44 3.40 9.45
N ARG A 53 -6.15 2.10 9.48
CA ARG A 53 -6.00 1.32 10.72
C ARG A 53 -4.71 1.61 11.49
N TRP A 54 -3.58 1.66 10.80
CA TRP A 54 -2.26 1.67 11.43
C TRP A 54 -1.62 3.06 11.53
N GLU A 55 -2.10 4.04 10.76
CA GLU A 55 -1.54 5.39 10.75
C GLU A 55 -2.65 6.46 10.96
N PRO A 56 -3.24 6.56 12.16
CA PRO A 56 -4.36 7.46 12.43
C PRO A 56 -3.98 8.96 12.35
N ARG A 57 -2.69 9.28 12.23
CA ARG A 57 -2.20 10.67 12.10
C ARG A 57 -2.43 11.22 10.69
N ILE A 58 -2.69 10.38 9.70
CA ILE A 58 -2.96 10.82 8.33
C ILE A 58 -4.44 10.64 7.97
N GLU A 59 -4.85 11.33 6.93
CA GLU A 59 -6.09 11.12 6.21
C GLU A 59 -5.72 10.76 4.77
N VAL A 60 -6.09 9.55 4.35
CA VAL A 60 -5.83 9.06 3.00
C VAL A 60 -6.88 9.66 2.07
N ASN A 61 -6.42 10.51 1.14
CA ASN A 61 -7.27 11.22 0.19
C ASN A 61 -7.50 10.40 -1.07
N ASP A 62 -6.46 9.70 -1.55
CA ASP A 62 -6.56 8.84 -2.72
C ASP A 62 -5.46 7.76 -2.70
N VAL A 63 -5.76 6.61 -3.30
CA VAL A 63 -4.79 5.54 -3.54
C VAL A 63 -4.94 5.09 -4.99
N GLU A 64 -3.89 5.25 -5.77
CA GLU A 64 -3.88 4.89 -7.19
C GLU A 64 -2.85 3.80 -7.44
N VAL A 65 -3.23 2.78 -8.22
CA VAL A 65 -2.34 1.67 -8.56
C VAL A 65 -2.16 1.65 -10.07
N THR A 66 -0.93 1.87 -10.52
CA THR A 66 -0.58 1.91 -11.94
C THR A 66 0.44 0.83 -12.26
N ALA A 67 0.29 0.20 -13.43
CA ALA A 67 1.30 -0.75 -13.91
C ALA A 67 2.54 0.03 -14.40
N GLY A 68 3.72 -0.41 -13.97
CA GLY A 68 4.98 0.14 -14.42
C GLY A 68 5.30 -0.23 -15.88
N PRO A 69 6.31 0.43 -16.48
CA PRO A 69 6.78 0.11 -17.82
C PRO A 69 7.43 -1.28 -17.89
N ASP A 70 8.00 -1.75 -16.78
CA ASP A 70 8.56 -3.08 -16.63
C ASP A 70 7.47 -4.09 -16.25
N GLN A 71 7.47 -5.26 -16.89
CA GLN A 71 6.58 -6.35 -16.52
C GLN A 71 6.87 -6.78 -15.07
N GLY A 72 5.84 -6.75 -14.23
CA GLY A 72 5.94 -7.21 -12.85
C GLY A 72 6.14 -6.12 -11.80
N VAL A 73 5.96 -4.83 -12.13
CA VAL A 73 5.95 -3.75 -11.14
C VAL A 73 4.62 -3.01 -11.16
N LEU A 74 4.04 -2.83 -9.97
CA LEU A 74 2.88 -1.96 -9.72
C LEU A 74 3.35 -0.78 -8.86
N PHE A 75 3.06 0.43 -9.30
CA PHE A 75 3.28 1.64 -8.51
C PHE A 75 2.01 2.00 -7.76
N ILE A 76 2.10 2.05 -6.43
CA ILE A 76 1.03 2.46 -5.54
C ILE A 76 1.32 3.91 -5.15
N ASP A 77 0.55 4.85 -5.70
CA ASP A 77 0.58 6.26 -5.31
C ASP A 77 -0.45 6.51 -4.21
N VAL A 78 0.02 6.86 -3.02
CA VAL A 78 -0.81 7.20 -1.87
C VAL A 78 -0.79 8.70 -1.68
N ARG A 79 -1.92 9.35 -1.90
CA ARG A 79 -2.14 10.78 -1.62
C ARG A 79 -2.79 10.91 -0.25
N TYR A 80 -2.16 11.65 0.65
CA TYR A 80 -2.61 11.79 2.03
C TYR A 80 -2.32 13.19 2.57
N SER A 81 -3.02 13.57 3.62
CA SER A 81 -2.75 14.78 4.42
C SER A 81 -2.50 14.38 5.86
N ILE A 82 -1.68 15.15 6.58
CA ILE A 82 -1.48 14.91 8.01
C ILE A 82 -2.64 15.61 8.74
N ARG A 83 -3.41 14.88 9.55
CA ARG A 83 -4.55 15.44 10.28
C ARG A 83 -4.13 16.64 11.12
N GLY A 84 -4.93 17.70 11.07
CA GLY A 84 -4.62 18.98 11.72
C GLY A 84 -3.67 19.87 10.93
N THR A 85 -3.11 19.41 9.81
CA THR A 85 -2.39 20.24 8.85
C THR A 85 -3.07 20.13 7.48
N ASN A 86 -3.45 21.26 6.87
CA ASN A 86 -4.03 21.24 5.53
C ASN A 86 -2.92 21.16 4.46
N ASN A 87 -2.03 20.18 4.57
CA ASN A 87 -0.86 20.04 3.70
C ASN A 87 -0.92 18.67 2.99
N PRO A 88 -1.36 18.64 1.72
CA PRO A 88 -1.40 17.40 0.94
C PRO A 88 0.02 16.93 0.61
N ARG A 89 0.22 15.61 0.67
CA ARG A 89 1.46 14.90 0.36
C ARG A 89 1.15 13.67 -0.48
N SER A 90 2.16 13.18 -1.19
CA SER A 90 2.08 11.91 -1.90
C SER A 90 3.28 11.02 -1.56
N LEU A 91 3.05 9.71 -1.60
CA LEU A 91 4.07 8.69 -1.43
C LEU A 91 3.88 7.62 -2.50
N VAL A 92 4.91 7.39 -3.31
CA VAL A 92 4.94 6.30 -4.28
C VAL A 92 5.66 5.09 -3.67
N PHE A 93 4.98 3.95 -3.69
CA PHE A 93 5.47 2.67 -3.21
C PHE A 93 5.52 1.66 -4.37
N PRO A 94 6.71 1.15 -4.76
CA PRO A 94 6.81 0.10 -5.76
C PRO A 94 6.47 -1.25 -5.14
N PHE A 95 5.56 -1.97 -5.77
CA PHE A 95 5.16 -3.33 -5.42
C PHE A 95 5.50 -4.29 -6.56
N TYR A 96 6.28 -5.33 -6.25
CA TYR A 96 6.75 -6.28 -7.24
C TYR A 96 5.82 -7.50 -7.28
N VAL A 97 5.29 -7.80 -8.45
CA VAL A 97 4.46 -8.97 -8.74
C VAL A 97 5.21 -9.93 -9.64
N ILE A 98 4.99 -11.22 -9.47
CA ILE A 98 5.61 -12.24 -10.30
C ILE A 98 4.79 -12.36 -11.58
N PRO A 99 5.36 -12.14 -12.77
CA PRO A 99 4.64 -12.29 -14.02
C PRO A 99 4.07 -13.70 -14.14
N SER A 100 2.78 -13.80 -14.46
CA SER A 100 2.18 -15.08 -14.86
C SER A 100 2.79 -15.49 -16.21
N HIS A 101 3.42 -16.67 -16.27
CA HIS A 101 4.05 -17.22 -17.47
C HIS A 101 3.02 -17.60 -18.55
#